data_AF-A0A8H4AWU7-F1
#
_entry.id   AF-A0A8H4AWU7-F1
#
_cell.length_a   1.000
_cell.length_b   1.000
_cell.length_c   1.000
_cell.angle_alpha   90.00
_cell.angle_beta   90.00
_cell.angle_gamma   90.00
#
_symmetry.space_group_name_H-M   'P 1'
#
loop_
_entity.id
_entity.type
_entity.pdbx_description
1 polymer ?
#
loop_
_entity_poly.entity_id
_entity_poly.type
_entity_poly.pdbx_seq_one_letter_code
_entity_poly.pdbx_strand_id
1 'polypeptide(L)'
;MIVVSTTGERSYFIGSYYNTLSPIKALYPDALIENSDRFIKGMNQLMVGSALCVNKVIKKRRQEIEAMQTKDLKNDMLTSLIIANTEYDVNYKKNVGEELYLPMIDIEIRANILEAFAARTDTTANLFSYITYYLCYYPEVKQKMLAKINSIFLQNSSFQLVHSDLSKLKYCEAIIKEVEQMIPVTNLLERYPIEPIKVGGYEWSANMMFQF
;
A
#
# COMPACT_ATOMS: atom_id res chain seq x y z
N MET A 1 -5.47 7.73 9.14
CA MET A 1 -6.16 6.47 9.46
C MET A 1 -7.53 6.77 10.06
N ILE A 2 -8.59 6.72 9.25
CA ILE A 2 -9.98 6.65 9.75
C ILE A 2 -10.30 5.17 9.79
N VAL A 3 -10.31 4.57 10.99
CA VAL A 3 -10.64 3.15 11.15
C VAL A 3 -12.11 3.04 11.53
N VAL A 4 -12.95 2.57 10.60
CA VAL A 4 -14.37 2.23 10.83
C VAL A 4 -14.56 0.74 10.61
N SER A 5 -13.70 -0.10 11.18
CA SER A 5 -13.82 -1.54 10.94
C SER A 5 -14.69 -2.27 11.97
N THR A 6 -14.96 -1.72 13.16
CA THR A 6 -15.54 -2.55 14.27
C THR A 6 -16.48 -1.85 15.24
N THR A 7 -16.27 -0.56 15.53
CA THR A 7 -17.04 0.19 16.54
C THR A 7 -18.34 0.77 16.00
N GLY A 8 -18.48 0.89 14.68
CA GLY A 8 -19.60 1.59 14.03
C GLY A 8 -19.47 3.12 14.07
N GLU A 9 -18.40 3.62 14.68
CA GLU A 9 -18.11 5.05 14.81
C GLU A 9 -16.77 5.40 14.17
N ARG A 10 -16.64 6.64 13.70
CA ARG A 10 -15.40 7.14 13.10
C ARG A 10 -14.37 7.39 14.18
N SER A 11 -13.33 6.56 14.23
CA SER A 11 -12.14 6.87 15.02
C SER A 11 -11.25 7.86 14.25
N TYR A 12 -11.18 9.10 14.73
CA TYR A 12 -10.34 10.14 14.13
C TYR A 12 -8.96 10.16 14.80
N PHE A 13 -8.16 9.11 14.57
CA PHE A 13 -6.78 9.06 15.06
C PHE A 13 -5.96 10.27 14.56
N ILE A 14 -6.21 10.69 13.31
CA ILE A 14 -5.61 11.91 12.73
C ILE A 14 -6.08 13.19 13.44
N GLY A 15 -7.33 13.26 13.92
CA GLY A 15 -7.83 14.45 14.63
C GLY A 15 -7.13 14.64 15.97
N SER A 16 -6.96 13.54 16.72
CA SER A 16 -6.21 13.56 17.98
C SER A 16 -4.71 13.82 17.75
N TYR A 17 -4.10 13.21 16.73
CA TYR A 17 -2.72 13.51 16.32
C TYR A 17 -2.53 14.97 15.89
N TYR A 18 -3.44 15.52 15.07
CA TYR A 18 -3.44 16.93 14.69
C TYR A 18 -3.59 17.84 15.92
N ASN A 19 -4.45 17.48 16.88
CA ASN A 19 -4.58 18.20 18.15
C ASN A 19 -3.27 18.17 18.97
N THR A 20 -2.43 17.13 18.86
CA THR A 20 -1.12 17.14 19.55
C THR A 20 -0.09 18.06 18.89
N LEU A 21 -0.16 18.27 17.57
CA LEU A 21 0.84 19.02 16.81
C LEU A 21 0.42 20.46 16.48
N SER A 22 -0.88 20.74 16.39
CA SER A 22 -1.42 22.03 15.97
C SER A 22 -1.91 22.86 17.17
N PRO A 23 -1.62 24.18 17.18
CA PRO A 23 -2.22 25.11 18.14
C PRO A 23 -3.72 25.33 17.88
N ILE A 24 -4.19 25.08 16.64
CA ILE A 24 -5.62 25.12 16.29
C ILE A 24 -6.19 23.72 16.50
N LYS A 25 -7.15 23.56 17.41
CA LYS A 25 -7.75 22.25 17.70
C LYS A 25 -8.89 21.93 16.74
N ALA A 26 -8.97 20.67 16.33
CA ALA A 26 -10.12 20.14 15.62
C ALA A 26 -11.35 20.12 16.55
N LEU A 27 -12.54 20.42 16.00
CA LEU A 27 -13.81 20.46 16.73
C LEU A 27 -14.35 19.07 17.14
N TYR A 28 -13.59 18.01 16.91
CA TYR A 28 -14.00 16.62 17.16
C TYR A 28 -13.40 16.12 18.49
N PRO A 29 -14.16 15.34 19.29
CA PRO A 29 -13.65 14.77 20.53
C PRO A 29 -12.48 13.82 20.25
N ASP A 30 -11.52 13.77 21.18
CA ASP A 30 -10.41 12.81 21.13
C ASP A 30 -10.97 11.39 21.09
N ALA A 31 -10.53 10.59 20.12
CA ALA A 31 -11.00 9.22 19.96
C ALA A 31 -10.41 8.35 21.08
N LEU A 32 -11.09 8.30 22.23
CA LEU A 32 -10.93 7.21 23.19
C LEU A 32 -11.52 5.96 22.54
N ILE A 33 -10.72 4.91 22.37
CA ILE A 33 -11.26 3.59 22.02
C ILE A 33 -12.02 3.10 23.26
N GLU A 34 -13.31 3.46 23.35
CA GLU A 34 -14.16 3.18 24.53
C GLU A 34 -14.26 1.69 24.87
N ASN A 35 -14.00 0.81 23.89
CA ASN A 35 -14.08 -0.64 24.06
C ASN A 35 -12.95 -1.36 23.32
N SER A 36 -11.77 -1.39 23.94
CA SER A 36 -10.56 -2.04 23.41
C SER A 36 -10.79 -3.52 23.08
N ASP A 37 -11.55 -4.25 23.90
CA ASP A 37 -11.86 -5.67 23.67
C ASP A 37 -12.68 -5.87 22.39
N ARG A 38 -13.69 -5.03 22.17
CA ARG A 38 -14.48 -5.05 20.93
C ARG A 38 -13.62 -4.70 19.72
N PHE A 39 -12.72 -3.71 19.88
CA PHE A 39 -11.78 -3.33 18.83
C PHE A 39 -10.86 -4.50 18.45
N ILE A 40 -10.22 -5.15 19.42
CA ILE A 40 -9.34 -6.31 19.19
C ILE A 40 -10.11 -7.47 18.57
N LYS A 41 -11.32 -7.79 19.07
CA LYS A 41 -12.17 -8.84 18.49
C LYS A 41 -12.49 -8.57 17.02
N GLY A 42 -12.87 -7.34 16.69
CA GLY A 42 -13.18 -6.99 15.31
C GLY A 42 -11.94 -6.93 14.41
N MET A 43 -10.78 -6.50 14.92
CA MET A 43 -9.50 -6.60 14.19
C MET A 43 -9.16 -8.06 13.87
N ASN A 44 -9.30 -8.97 14.84
CA ASN A 44 -9.10 -10.39 14.63
C ASN A 44 -10.08 -10.96 13.59
N GLN A 45 -11.36 -10.58 13.64
CA GLN A 45 -12.35 -10.98 12.65
C GLN A 45 -12.01 -10.47 11.24
N LEU A 46 -11.54 -9.23 11.11
CA LEU A 46 -11.10 -8.67 9.84
C LEU A 46 -9.90 -9.45 9.28
N MET A 47 -8.89 -9.74 10.10
CA MET A 47 -7.71 -10.50 9.69
C MET A 47 -8.06 -11.92 9.26
N VAL A 48 -8.86 -12.64 10.06
CA VAL A 48 -9.31 -14.00 9.73
C VAL A 48 -10.19 -14.00 8.49
N GLY A 49 -11.14 -13.07 8.39
CA GLY A 49 -12.02 -12.94 7.23
C GLY A 49 -11.26 -12.66 5.94
N SER A 50 -10.26 -11.78 6.00
CA SER A 50 -9.38 -11.45 4.88
C SER A 50 -8.56 -12.66 4.46
N ALA A 51 -7.98 -13.40 5.41
CA ALA A 51 -7.24 -14.63 5.14
C ALA A 51 -8.11 -15.72 4.47
N LEU A 52 -9.34 -15.91 4.96
CA LEU A 52 -10.29 -16.86 4.37
C LEU A 52 -10.72 -16.45 2.95
N CYS A 53 -10.93 -15.15 2.71
CA CYS A 53 -11.25 -14.62 1.40
C CYS A 53 -10.10 -14.89 0.42
N VAL A 54 -8.87 -14.54 0.79
CA VAL A 54 -7.69 -14.76 -0.05
C VAL A 54 -7.48 -16.26 -0.33
N ASN A 55 -7.68 -17.13 0.65
CA ASN A 55 -7.60 -18.58 0.44
C ASN A 55 -8.59 -19.09 -0.61
N LYS A 56 -9.83 -18.59 -0.60
CA LYS A 56 -10.83 -18.94 -1.62
C LYS A 56 -10.39 -18.49 -3.00
N VAL A 57 -9.81 -17.29 -3.11
CA VAL A 57 -9.29 -16.74 -4.37
C VAL A 57 -8.10 -17.56 -4.88
N ILE A 58 -7.12 -17.89 -4.02
CA ILE A 58 -5.97 -18.74 -4.37
C ILE A 58 -6.44 -20.11 -4.87
N LYS A 59 -7.32 -20.78 -4.11
CA LYS A 59 -7.83 -22.11 -4.48
C LYS A 59 -8.55 -22.08 -5.84
N LYS A 60 -9.43 -21.10 -6.04
CA LYS A 60 -10.13 -20.92 -7.32
C LYS A 60 -9.13 -20.72 -8.47
N ARG A 61 -8.13 -19.87 -8.26
CA ARG A 61 -7.15 -19.57 -9.30
C ARG A 61 -6.26 -20.77 -9.65
N ARG A 62 -5.85 -21.58 -8.67
CA ARG A 62 -5.14 -22.84 -8.92
C ARG A 62 -5.96 -23.79 -9.79
N GLN A 63 -7.24 -23.98 -9.46
CA GLN A 63 -8.16 -24.82 -10.25
C GLN A 63 -8.30 -24.33 -11.70
N GLU A 64 -8.37 -23.01 -11.91
CA GLU A 64 -8.40 -22.43 -13.26
C GLU A 64 -7.12 -22.72 -14.04
N ILE A 65 -5.95 -22.58 -13.41
CA ILE A 65 -4.65 -22.86 -14.04
C ILE A 65 -4.52 -24.34 -14.41
N GLU A 66 -4.87 -25.24 -13.49
CA GLU A 66 -4.87 -26.69 -13.70
C GLU A 66 -5.82 -27.09 -14.85
N ALA A 67 -6.99 -26.44 -14.95
CA ALA A 67 -7.96 -26.70 -16.01
C ALA A 67 -7.51 -26.17 -17.38
N MET A 68 -6.78 -25.05 -17.41
CA MET A 68 -6.30 -24.42 -18.65
C MET A 68 -5.22 -25.24 -19.36
N GLN A 69 -4.37 -25.96 -18.62
CA GLN A 69 -3.26 -26.78 -19.14
C GLN A 69 -2.37 -26.07 -20.19
N THR A 70 -2.33 -24.74 -20.15
CA THR A 70 -1.55 -23.90 -21.07
C THR A 70 -0.58 -23.01 -20.29
N LYS A 71 0.53 -22.65 -20.94
CA LYS A 71 1.47 -21.65 -20.44
C LYS A 71 1.04 -20.22 -20.76
N ASP A 72 0.03 -20.05 -21.60
CA ASP A 72 -0.57 -18.74 -21.88
C ASP A 72 -1.48 -18.31 -20.72
N LEU A 73 -0.84 -17.99 -19.60
CA LEU A 73 -1.50 -17.58 -18.38
C LEU A 73 -1.49 -16.06 -18.26
N LYS A 74 -2.54 -15.52 -17.65
CA LYS A 74 -2.65 -14.10 -17.35
C LYS A 74 -1.46 -13.64 -16.49
N ASN A 75 -0.80 -12.56 -16.91
CA ASN A 75 0.29 -11.94 -16.16
C ASN A 75 -0.23 -11.03 -15.04
N ASP A 76 -0.75 -11.65 -13.98
CA ASP A 76 -1.11 -10.96 -12.73
C ASP A 76 -0.34 -11.53 -11.53
N MET A 77 -0.20 -10.71 -10.49
CA MET A 77 0.59 -11.05 -9.30
C MET A 77 0.20 -12.39 -8.68
N LEU A 78 -1.10 -12.70 -8.57
CA LEU A 78 -1.56 -13.95 -7.99
C LEU A 78 -1.11 -15.15 -8.85
N THR A 79 -1.27 -15.04 -10.17
CA THR A 79 -0.84 -16.07 -11.11
C THR A 79 0.68 -16.24 -11.04
N SER A 80 1.46 -15.16 -11.06
CA SER A 80 2.91 -15.18 -10.92
C SER A 80 3.35 -15.87 -9.62
N LEU A 81 2.68 -15.57 -8.49
CA LEU A 81 2.99 -16.20 -7.22
C LEU A 81 2.64 -17.70 -7.20
N ILE A 82 1.53 -18.10 -7.81
CA ILE A 82 1.10 -19.51 -7.88
C ILE A 82 2.07 -20.34 -8.73
N ILE A 83 2.52 -19.80 -9.86
CA ILE A 83 3.35 -20.54 -10.82
C ILE A 83 4.84 -20.38 -10.56
N ALA A 84 5.27 -19.47 -9.68
CA ALA A 84 6.68 -19.26 -9.38
C ALA A 84 7.38 -20.59 -9.07
N ASN A 85 8.53 -20.81 -9.71
CA ASN A 85 9.32 -22.04 -9.57
C ASN A 85 8.58 -23.33 -10.00
N THR A 86 7.54 -23.22 -10.82
CA THR A 86 6.86 -24.36 -11.48
C THR A 86 7.14 -24.38 -12.98
N GLU A 87 6.77 -25.46 -13.66
CA GLU A 87 6.92 -25.58 -15.12
C GLU A 87 6.12 -24.56 -15.95
N TYR A 88 5.13 -23.92 -15.33
CA TYR A 88 4.34 -22.85 -15.92
C TYR A 88 5.03 -21.48 -15.84
N ASP A 89 6.09 -21.34 -15.04
CA ASP A 89 6.90 -20.12 -14.96
C ASP A 89 7.74 -19.95 -16.23
N VAL A 90 7.69 -18.76 -16.83
CA VAL A 90 8.53 -18.39 -17.98
C VAL A 90 10.02 -18.36 -17.61
N ASN A 91 10.33 -18.10 -16.34
CA ASN A 91 11.70 -18.06 -15.82
C ASN A 91 12.10 -19.37 -15.12
N TYR A 92 11.35 -20.46 -15.34
CA TYR A 92 11.60 -21.74 -14.67
C TYR A 92 13.03 -22.24 -14.87
N LYS A 93 13.79 -22.27 -13.78
CA LYS A 93 15.10 -22.92 -13.71
C LYS A 93 15.02 -24.06 -12.72
N LYS A 94 14.94 -25.28 -13.24
CA LYS A 94 14.79 -26.50 -12.43
C LYS A 94 15.91 -26.66 -11.40
N ASN A 95 17.13 -26.18 -11.70
CA ASN A 95 18.30 -26.13 -10.82
C ASN A 95 19.26 -25.01 -11.27
N VAL A 96 19.76 -24.16 -10.36
CA VAL A 96 20.93 -23.30 -10.57
C VAL A 96 21.95 -23.64 -9.47
N GLY A 97 22.90 -24.53 -9.78
CA GLY A 97 23.84 -25.02 -8.76
C GLY A 97 23.19 -25.94 -7.73
N GLU A 98 23.49 -25.75 -6.44
CA GLU A 98 22.99 -26.55 -5.31
C GLU A 98 21.64 -26.05 -4.75
N GLU A 99 21.12 -24.92 -5.21
CA GLU A 99 19.86 -24.34 -4.70
C GLU A 99 18.63 -24.90 -5.43
N LEU A 100 17.74 -25.54 -4.67
CA LEU A 100 16.44 -26.03 -5.13
C LEU A 100 15.37 -24.95 -4.92
N TYR A 101 14.89 -24.35 -6.01
CA TYR A 101 13.77 -23.40 -5.95
C TYR A 101 12.44 -24.15 -5.88
N LEU A 102 11.83 -24.17 -4.69
CA LEU A 102 10.53 -24.81 -4.49
C LEU A 102 9.37 -23.89 -4.89
N PRO A 103 8.24 -24.44 -5.38
CA PRO A 103 7.02 -23.68 -5.57
C PRO A 103 6.53 -23.07 -4.25
N MET A 104 5.97 -21.87 -4.30
CA MET A 104 5.42 -21.22 -3.11
C MET A 104 4.21 -21.96 -2.57
N ILE A 105 4.18 -22.11 -1.25
CA ILE A 105 3.05 -22.71 -0.53
C ILE A 105 1.96 -21.68 -0.27
N ASP A 106 0.72 -22.15 -0.09
CA ASP A 106 -0.46 -21.27 0.00
C ASP A 106 -0.39 -20.25 1.16
N ILE A 107 0.36 -20.53 2.24
CA ILE A 107 0.59 -19.57 3.32
C ILE A 107 1.47 -18.40 2.85
N GLU A 108 2.51 -18.65 2.07
CA GLU A 108 3.41 -17.62 1.52
C GLU A 108 2.69 -16.76 0.50
N ILE A 109 1.94 -17.39 -0.41
CA ILE A 109 1.12 -16.70 -1.40
C ILE A 109 0.07 -15.83 -0.69
N ARG A 110 -0.63 -16.37 0.31
CA ARG A 110 -1.60 -15.61 1.10
C ARG A 110 -0.96 -14.42 1.79
N ALA A 111 0.21 -14.60 2.41
CA ALA A 111 0.92 -13.52 3.09
C ALA A 111 1.26 -12.39 2.12
N ASN A 112 1.87 -12.70 0.98
CA ASN A 112 2.21 -11.72 -0.07
C ASN A 112 0.98 -10.96 -0.60
N ILE A 113 -0.13 -11.67 -0.84
CA ILE A 113 -1.36 -11.05 -1.31
C ILE A 113 -1.98 -10.14 -0.24
N LEU A 114 -2.02 -10.57 1.02
CA LEU A 114 -2.52 -9.76 2.12
C LEU A 114 -1.65 -8.52 2.35
N GLU A 115 -0.33 -8.66 2.27
CA GLU A 115 0.62 -7.55 2.38
C GLU A 115 0.39 -6.52 1.26
N ALA A 116 0.24 -6.96 0.01
CA ALA A 116 -0.07 -6.07 -1.10
C ALA A 116 -1.38 -5.30 -0.91
N PHE A 117 -2.41 -5.94 -0.34
CA PHE A 117 -3.68 -5.28 -0.02
C PHE A 117 -3.55 -4.29 1.15
N ALA A 118 -2.81 -4.65 2.19
CA ALA A 118 -2.58 -3.80 3.36
C ALA A 118 -1.77 -2.55 2.98
N ALA A 119 -0.64 -2.74 2.28
CA ALA A 119 0.25 -1.66 1.87
C ALA A 119 -0.49 -0.57 1.07
N ARG A 120 -1.39 -0.96 0.15
CA ARG A 120 -2.17 -0.01 -0.66
C ARG A 120 -3.25 0.73 0.15
N THR A 121 -3.93 0.04 1.05
CA THR A 121 -5.10 0.61 1.74
C THR A 121 -4.69 1.78 2.63
N ASP A 122 -3.69 1.59 3.48
CA ASP A 122 -3.36 2.60 4.48
C ASP A 122 -2.50 3.73 3.90
N THR A 123 -1.47 3.42 3.12
CA THR A 123 -0.54 4.46 2.63
C THR A 123 -1.20 5.36 1.59
N THR A 124 -1.73 4.74 0.53
CA THR A 124 -2.24 5.48 -0.64
C THR A 124 -3.53 6.21 -0.33
N ALA A 125 -4.47 5.62 0.44
CA ALA A 125 -5.73 6.30 0.76
C ALA A 125 -5.52 7.51 1.68
N ASN A 126 -4.60 7.42 2.66
CA ASN A 126 -4.26 8.55 3.50
C ASN A 126 -3.55 9.64 2.69
N LEU A 127 -2.64 9.28 1.78
CA LEU A 127 -1.99 10.25 0.88
C LEU A 127 -3.02 11.01 0.05
N PHE A 128 -3.95 10.32 -0.61
CA PHE A 128 -5.00 10.99 -1.38
C PHE A 128 -5.89 11.87 -0.52
N SER A 129 -6.16 11.47 0.73
CA SER A 129 -6.92 12.30 1.67
C SER A 129 -6.20 13.62 1.95
N TYR A 130 -4.88 13.58 2.18
CA TYR A 130 -4.08 14.80 2.37
C TYR A 130 -3.97 15.63 1.08
N ILE A 131 -3.80 15.01 -0.07
CA ILE A 131 -3.79 15.71 -1.37
C ILE A 131 -5.11 16.46 -1.56
N THR A 132 -6.26 15.79 -1.35
CA THR A 132 -7.57 16.43 -1.45
C THR A 132 -7.72 17.58 -0.46
N TYR A 133 -7.29 17.40 0.80
CA TYR A 133 -7.32 18.45 1.80
C TYR A 133 -6.54 19.69 1.35
N TYR A 134 -5.28 19.53 0.92
CA TYR A 134 -4.44 20.65 0.51
C TYR A 134 -4.91 21.32 -0.78
N LEU A 135 -5.46 20.57 -1.74
CA LEU A 135 -6.08 21.16 -2.94
C LEU A 135 -7.32 21.99 -2.61
N CYS A 136 -8.07 21.64 -1.57
CA CYS A 136 -9.20 22.43 -1.09
C CYS A 136 -8.73 23.67 -0.32
N TYR A 137 -7.61 23.57 0.41
CA TYR A 137 -7.03 24.68 1.17
C TYR A 137 -6.32 25.72 0.27
N TYR A 138 -5.68 25.28 -0.82
CA TYR A 138 -4.95 26.11 -1.78
C TYR A 138 -5.66 26.15 -3.16
N PRO A 139 -6.73 26.94 -3.33
CA PRO A 139 -7.54 26.97 -4.54
C PRO A 139 -6.75 27.35 -5.80
N GLU A 140 -5.73 28.19 -5.68
CA GLU A 140 -4.83 28.58 -6.76
C GLU A 140 -4.01 27.40 -7.31
N VAL A 141 -3.56 26.51 -6.42
CA VAL A 141 -2.84 25.28 -6.80
C VAL A 141 -3.80 24.35 -7.53
N LYS A 142 -5.02 24.18 -7.02
CA LYS A 142 -6.08 23.38 -7.65
C LYS A 142 -6.44 23.91 -9.04
N GLN A 143 -6.65 25.21 -9.20
CA GLN A 143 -6.95 25.83 -10.50
C GLN A 143 -5.82 25.61 -11.50
N LYS A 144 -4.57 25.81 -11.07
CA LYS A 144 -3.39 25.57 -11.92
C LYS A 144 -3.24 24.10 -12.30
N MET A 145 -3.57 23.16 -11.41
CA MET A 145 -3.61 21.74 -11.70
C MET A 145 -4.63 21.41 -12.79
N LEU A 146 -5.87 21.87 -12.63
CA LEU A 146 -6.94 21.66 -13.62
C LEU A 146 -6.60 22.28 -14.97
N ALA A 147 -6.05 23.51 -14.99
CA ALA A 147 -5.62 24.16 -16.23
C ALA A 147 -4.55 23.35 -16.97
N LYS A 148 -3.56 22.80 -16.24
CA LYS A 148 -2.53 21.93 -16.83
C LYS A 148 -3.11 20.62 -17.36
N ILE A 149 -3.99 19.97 -16.61
CA ILE A 149 -4.68 18.74 -17.07
C ILE A 149 -5.46 19.03 -18.36
N ASN A 150 -6.26 20.10 -18.39
CA ASN A 150 -7.04 20.49 -19.56
C ASN A 150 -6.17 20.88 -20.78
N SER A 151 -4.96 21.39 -20.55
CA SER A 151 -4.01 21.68 -21.64
C SER A 151 -3.43 20.41 -22.29
N ILE A 152 -3.39 19.30 -21.54
CA ILE A 152 -2.87 18.00 -22.01
C ILE A 152 -4.00 17.17 -22.63
N PHE A 153 -5.17 17.16 -21.99
CA PHE A 153 -6.33 16.38 -22.39
C PHE A 153 -7.49 17.31 -22.74
N LEU A 154 -7.76 17.45 -24.04
CA LEU A 154 -8.87 18.26 -24.54
C LEU A 154 -10.21 17.61 -24.13
N GLN A 155 -11.14 18.44 -23.64
CA GLN A 155 -12.42 18.02 -23.05
C GLN A 155 -13.35 17.24 -24.00
N ASN A 156 -13.13 17.32 -25.32
CA ASN A 156 -13.98 16.69 -26.34
C ASN A 156 -13.43 15.35 -26.87
N SER A 157 -12.37 14.83 -26.27
CA SER A 157 -11.85 13.50 -26.60
C SER A 157 -12.48 12.44 -25.70
N SER A 158 -12.63 11.21 -26.21
CA SER A 158 -12.89 10.05 -25.36
C SER A 158 -11.71 9.89 -24.40
N PHE A 159 -11.81 10.48 -23.21
CA PHE A 159 -10.72 10.52 -22.25
C PHE A 159 -10.33 9.09 -21.88
N GLN A 160 -9.18 8.64 -22.41
CA GLN A 160 -8.59 7.36 -22.11
C GLN A 160 -7.13 7.60 -21.73
N LEU A 161 -6.84 7.50 -20.44
CA LEU A 161 -5.50 7.66 -19.91
C LEU A 161 -4.64 6.45 -20.31
N VAL A 162 -3.56 6.67 -21.05
CA VAL A 162 -2.55 5.64 -21.33
C VAL A 162 -1.28 5.87 -20.50
N HIS A 163 -0.45 4.83 -20.32
CA HIS A 163 0.75 4.91 -19.48
C HIS A 163 1.70 6.05 -19.88
N SER A 164 1.85 6.30 -21.19
CA SER A 164 2.68 7.39 -21.73
C SER A 164 2.16 8.80 -21.41
N ASP A 165 0.91 8.93 -20.95
CA ASP A 165 0.36 10.22 -20.53
C ASP A 165 0.83 10.63 -19.13
N LEU A 166 1.23 9.67 -18.28
CA LEU A 166 1.66 9.97 -16.91
C LEU A 166 2.86 10.93 -16.90
N SER A 167 3.79 10.80 -17.85
CA SER A 167 4.95 11.70 -17.97
C SER A 167 4.56 13.14 -18.35
N LYS A 168 3.34 13.37 -18.84
CA LYS A 168 2.82 14.70 -19.16
C LYS A 168 2.28 15.41 -17.91
N LEU A 169 1.86 14.65 -16.88
CA LEU A 169 1.24 15.14 -15.65
C LEU A 169 2.23 15.66 -14.59
N LYS A 170 3.28 16.36 -15.02
CA LYS A 170 4.40 16.81 -14.15
C LYS A 170 3.96 17.64 -12.93
N TYR A 171 2.88 18.40 -13.06
CA TYR A 171 2.39 19.22 -11.95
C TYR A 171 1.58 18.42 -10.93
N CYS A 172 0.87 17.38 -11.37
CA CYS A 172 0.25 16.44 -10.44
C CYS A 172 1.32 15.68 -9.66
N GLU A 173 2.39 15.25 -10.35
CA GLU A 173 3.56 14.64 -9.69
C GLU A 173 4.20 15.60 -8.67
N ALA A 174 4.37 16.88 -9.01
CA ALA A 174 4.87 17.88 -8.08
C ALA A 174 3.97 18.06 -6.85
N ILE A 175 2.64 18.06 -7.02
CA ILE A 175 1.68 18.13 -5.91
C ILE A 175 1.80 16.89 -5.01
N ILE A 176 1.87 15.69 -5.59
CA ILE A 176 2.03 14.45 -4.82
C ILE A 176 3.30 14.54 -3.96
N LYS A 177 4.43 14.90 -4.57
CA LYS A 177 5.72 15.05 -3.88
C LYS A 177 5.69 16.11 -2.79
N GLU A 178 5.06 17.25 -3.04
CA GLU A 178 4.96 18.33 -2.04
C GLU A 178 4.11 17.91 -0.85
N VAL A 179 2.98 17.24 -1.09
CA VAL A 179 2.13 16.73 -0.01
C VAL A 179 2.86 15.65 0.79
N GLU A 180 3.58 14.75 0.13
CA GLU A 180 4.43 13.76 0.81
C GLU A 180 5.59 14.39 1.58
N GLN A 181 6.16 15.51 1.10
CA GLN A 181 7.18 16.25 1.84
C GLN A 181 6.60 16.90 3.11
N MET A 182 5.42 17.50 3.02
CA MET A 182 4.77 18.19 4.13
C MET A 182 4.17 17.23 5.16
N ILE A 183 3.50 16.18 4.69
CA ILE A 183 2.86 15.15 5.52
C ILE A 183 3.19 13.79 4.91
N PRO A 184 4.37 13.23 5.22
CA PRO A 184 4.69 11.89 4.79
C PRO A 184 3.74 10.91 5.51
N VAL A 185 3.25 9.92 4.75
CA VAL A 185 2.37 8.88 5.31
C VAL A 185 3.17 7.83 6.08
N THR A 186 4.44 7.68 5.73
CA THR A 186 5.40 6.78 6.38
C THR A 186 6.62 7.59 6.79
N ASN A 187 6.80 7.81 8.10
CA ASN A 187 7.80 8.74 8.63
C ASN A 187 8.96 8.04 9.34
N LEU A 188 8.87 6.73 9.53
CA LEU A 188 9.87 5.94 10.24
C LEU A 188 10.18 4.70 9.43
N LEU A 189 11.46 4.54 9.10
CA LEU A 189 11.96 3.34 8.43
C LEU A 189 12.93 2.62 9.37
N GLU A 190 12.49 1.50 9.93
CA GLU A 190 13.33 0.67 10.77
C GLU A 190 14.27 -0.18 9.93
N ARG A 191 15.52 -0.30 10.39
CA ARG A 191 16.54 -1.17 9.79
C ARG A 191 17.27 -1.94 10.87
N TYR A 192 17.74 -3.13 10.49
CA TYR A 192 18.55 -4.03 11.31
C TYR A 192 19.79 -4.38 10.49
N PRO A 193 20.99 -3.96 10.92
CA PRO A 193 22.20 -4.24 10.19
C PRO A 193 22.58 -5.71 10.40
N ILE A 194 22.90 -6.42 9.31
CA ILE A 194 23.28 -7.85 9.37
C ILE A 194 24.65 -8.02 10.04
N GLU A 195 25.54 -7.04 9.84
CA GLU A 195 26.88 -6.95 10.41
C GLU A 195 27.07 -5.57 11.06
N PRO A 196 28.06 -5.37 11.94
CA PRO A 196 28.31 -4.05 12.52
C PRO A 196 28.60 -2.99 11.45
N ILE A 197 27.93 -1.84 11.53
CA ILE A 197 28.09 -0.74 10.56
C ILE A 197 28.40 0.58 11.23
N LYS A 198 29.08 1.47 10.51
CA LYS A 198 29.31 2.85 10.93
C LYS A 198 28.43 3.80 10.13
N VAL A 199 27.50 4.48 10.80
CA VAL A 199 26.56 5.42 10.17
C VAL A 199 26.46 6.69 11.02
N GLY A 200 26.59 7.86 10.39
CA GLY A 200 26.48 9.15 11.09
C GLY A 200 27.56 9.39 12.16
N GLY A 201 28.70 8.67 12.09
CA GLY A 201 29.75 8.73 13.09
C GLY A 201 29.59 7.74 14.27
N TYR A 202 28.46 7.03 14.34
CA TYR A 202 28.16 6.03 15.37
C TYR A 202 28.41 4.61 14.84
N GLU A 203 28.81 3.71 15.74
CA GLU A 203 28.91 2.28 15.48
C GLU A 203 27.63 1.58 15.94
N TRP A 204 27.00 0.86 15.01
CA TRP A 204 25.79 0.09 15.24
C TRP A 204 26.15 -1.39 15.20
N SER A 205 25.82 -2.11 16.26
CA SER A 205 26.05 -3.56 16.31
C SER A 205 25.09 -4.30 15.38
N ALA A 206 25.49 -5.49 14.92
CA ALA A 206 24.59 -6.38 14.18
C ALA A 206 23.28 -6.61 14.96
N ASN A 207 22.15 -6.67 14.24
CA ASN A 207 20.79 -6.81 14.76
C ASN A 207 20.30 -5.69 15.69
N MET A 208 21.03 -4.58 15.81
CA MET A 208 20.56 -3.40 16.53
C MET A 208 19.57 -2.62 15.65
N MET A 209 18.34 -2.42 16.13
CA MET A 209 17.38 -1.57 15.44
C MET A 209 17.88 -0.13 15.41
N PHE A 210 17.81 0.49 14.23
CA PHE A 210 17.93 1.93 14.09
C PHE A 210 16.94 2.47 13.06
N GLN A 211 16.52 3.71 13.26
CA GLN A 211 15.47 4.37 12.48
C GLN A 211 16.07 5.54 11.69
N PHE A 212 15.64 5.67 10.43
CA PHE A 212 15.86 6.84 9.58
C PHE A 212 14.59 7.69 9.50
#